data_AF-A0AAD2JGU2-F1
#
_entry.id   AF-A0AAD2JGU2-F1
#
_cell.length_a   1.000
_cell.length_b   1.000
_cell.length_c   1.000
_cell.angle_alpha   90.00
_cell.angle_beta   90.00
_cell.angle_gamma   90.00
#
_symmetry.space_group_name_H-M   'P 1'
#
loop_
_entity.id
_entity.type
_entity.pdbx_description
1 polymer ?
#
loop_
_entity_poly.entity_id
_entity_poly.type
_entity_poly.pdbx_seq_one_letter_code
_entity_poly.pdbx_strand_id
1 'polypeptide(L)'
;MSGRFQNTGRGSNGRNAGRNSSQQGQSNCQYNGNKSGNGSQKEKKFHPLTRGKIPEFSFDEVKKTLGIKMSTMKMDHIDDMIQSVRTMKLFDIQSVKPALVLVTNDSDPDKEIKNEERRTNYLADRKDWKARKNAFDNNKRNVYGMIMKMCTDHMVDKLEREADFENKLFNDPVELLMRIKKFMTTTVDTEWEYFGLWKTMSNLINCHQKEKENIASFRKRFEERAKALQALLGDDFLDKFTEESQEYDLLGSDAERSQHKKESWERFMANGFLYNSDSRAKYQSRIDGMTAQYTLKHLDFKQHCTFPTTLENAADVLNQHKHDNRKKNLNGGNSNGQGKQNKSNNNQNDGAQR
;
A
#
# COMPACT_ATOMS: atom_id res chain seq x y z
N MET A 1 89.40 1.10 -19.06
CA MET A 1 89.71 1.03 -17.61
C MET A 1 88.43 1.44 -16.88
N SER A 2 87.60 0.48 -16.47
CA SER A 2 87.55 -0.07 -15.08
C SER A 2 87.30 1.03 -14.04
N GLY A 3 86.27 1.01 -13.21
CA GLY A 3 85.35 -0.08 -12.91
C GLY A 3 84.22 0.36 -11.98
N ARG A 4 83.36 -0.62 -11.70
CA ARG A 4 82.26 -0.64 -10.74
C ARG A 4 82.75 -0.31 -9.32
N PHE A 5 81.85 0.16 -8.44
CA PHE A 5 81.38 -0.64 -7.30
C PHE A 5 80.26 0.06 -6.49
N GLN A 6 79.17 -0.71 -6.32
CA GLN A 6 78.27 -0.85 -5.17
C GLN A 6 78.06 0.32 -4.21
N ASN A 7 76.79 0.73 -4.09
CA ASN A 7 76.28 1.47 -2.95
C ASN A 7 75.52 0.52 -2.01
N THR A 8 76.10 0.27 -0.85
CA THR A 8 75.48 -0.40 0.30
C THR A 8 74.93 0.64 1.26
N GLY A 9 73.66 0.48 1.63
CA GLY A 9 73.33 0.41 3.05
C GLY A 9 72.77 1.66 3.74
N ARG A 10 71.75 1.35 4.53
CA ARG A 10 71.37 1.91 5.84
C ARG A 10 70.60 3.22 5.83
N GLY A 11 69.40 3.09 6.38
CA GLY A 11 68.47 4.17 6.62
C GLY A 11 68.90 5.12 7.72
N SER A 12 68.09 6.15 7.90
CA SER A 12 67.98 6.84 9.17
C SER A 12 66.66 7.60 9.20
N ASN A 13 65.94 7.41 10.29
CA ASN A 13 64.83 8.25 10.72
C ASN A 13 65.30 9.70 10.83
N GLY A 14 64.55 10.62 10.24
CA GLY A 14 64.72 12.05 10.42
C GLY A 14 63.37 12.76 10.50
N ARG A 15 62.88 12.95 11.73
CA ARG A 15 61.85 13.95 12.04
C ARG A 15 62.49 15.34 11.84
N ASN A 16 61.91 16.22 11.03
CA ASN A 16 61.43 17.53 11.48
C ASN A 16 60.93 18.44 10.35
N ALA A 17 60.04 19.35 10.77
CA ALA A 17 59.85 20.72 10.25
C ALA A 17 59.14 20.89 8.90
N GLY A 18 57.82 20.99 9.00
CA GLY A 18 57.08 22.23 8.77
C GLY A 18 57.19 22.91 7.40
N ARG A 19 56.05 23.05 6.72
CA ARG A 19 55.67 24.29 6.02
C ARG A 19 54.17 24.33 5.73
N ASN A 20 53.58 25.45 6.14
CA ASN A 20 52.23 25.91 5.84
C ASN A 20 51.95 25.98 4.34
N SER A 21 50.73 25.60 3.93
CA SER A 21 49.87 26.35 3.00
C SER A 21 48.49 25.66 3.04
N SER A 22 47.51 26.23 3.76
CA SER A 22 46.51 27.17 3.26
C SER A 22 45.61 26.57 2.16
N GLN A 23 44.46 26.03 2.54
CA GLN A 23 43.16 26.14 1.86
C GLN A 23 42.12 25.44 2.74
N GLN A 24 41.35 26.19 3.54
CA GLN A 24 40.08 26.80 3.15
C GLN A 24 39.00 25.72 2.94
N GLY A 25 38.16 25.55 3.96
CA GLY A 25 37.05 24.61 3.98
C GLY A 25 36.19 24.84 5.22
N GLN A 26 35.45 25.95 5.19
CA GLN A 26 34.40 26.27 6.16
C GLN A 26 33.37 25.13 6.22
N SER A 27 33.07 24.65 7.42
CA SER A 27 31.75 24.06 7.69
C SER A 27 31.34 24.38 9.11
N ASN A 28 30.35 25.28 9.18
CA ASN A 28 29.70 25.79 10.37
C ASN A 28 29.14 24.65 11.23
N CYS A 29 29.57 24.62 12.48
CA CYS A 29 28.83 23.97 13.56
C CYS A 29 27.55 24.77 13.82
N GLN A 30 26.42 24.31 13.29
CA GLN A 30 25.12 24.83 13.68
C GLN A 30 24.80 24.38 15.11
N TYR A 31 25.04 25.29 16.04
CA TYR A 31 24.55 25.27 17.40
C TYR A 31 23.01 25.29 17.36
N ASN A 32 22.37 24.18 17.73
CA ASN A 32 20.92 24.09 17.84
C ASN A 32 20.47 24.88 19.08
N GLY A 33 20.26 26.18 18.90
CA GLY A 33 19.62 27.03 19.90
C GLY A 33 18.14 26.67 20.00
N ASN A 34 17.78 25.83 20.96
CA ASN A 34 16.40 25.64 21.39
C ASN A 34 15.87 26.98 21.96
N LYS A 35 15.23 27.78 21.11
CA LYS A 35 14.34 28.85 21.56
C LYS A 35 13.10 28.19 22.17
N SER A 36 13.13 28.03 23.49
CA SER A 36 11.95 27.79 24.33
C SER A 36 10.99 28.98 24.17
N GLY A 37 10.05 28.87 23.24
CA GLY A 37 8.94 29.79 23.10
C GLY A 37 7.89 29.49 24.16
N ASN A 38 7.46 30.53 24.88
CA ASN A 38 6.36 30.52 25.84
C ASN A 38 5.20 29.60 25.41
N GLY A 39 4.83 28.69 26.31
CA GLY A 39 3.74 27.73 26.16
C GLY A 39 2.36 28.37 26.14
N SER A 40 2.07 29.15 25.09
CA SER A 40 0.68 29.29 24.64
C SER A 40 0.23 27.92 24.14
N GLN A 41 -0.93 27.43 24.60
CA GLN A 41 -1.47 26.17 24.11
C GLN A 41 -1.63 26.30 22.58
N LYS A 42 -0.87 25.51 21.82
CA LYS A 42 -0.96 25.52 20.35
C LYS A 42 -2.42 25.30 19.95
N GLU A 43 -2.92 26.14 19.04
CA GLU A 43 -4.27 25.99 18.52
C GLU A 43 -4.41 24.64 17.80
N LYS A 44 -5.42 23.85 18.19
CA LYS A 44 -5.74 22.59 17.52
C LYS A 44 -6.33 22.88 16.13
N LYS A 45 -5.57 22.60 15.08
CA LYS A 45 -5.95 22.81 13.68
C LYS A 45 -5.92 21.51 12.87
N PHE A 46 -6.70 21.47 11.79
CA PHE A 46 -6.69 20.38 10.82
C PHE A 46 -5.46 20.51 9.91
N HIS A 47 -4.62 19.47 9.92
CA HIS A 47 -3.41 19.35 9.10
C HIS A 47 -3.52 18.14 8.18
N PRO A 48 -3.27 18.27 6.87
CA PRO A 48 -3.32 17.13 5.96
C PRO A 48 -2.13 16.21 6.23
N LEU A 49 -2.31 14.92 5.97
CA LEU A 49 -1.24 13.95 6.04
C LEU A 49 -0.24 14.24 4.93
N THR A 50 1.03 14.36 5.29
CA THR A 50 2.13 14.57 4.35
C THR A 50 3.23 13.55 4.60
N ARG A 51 3.96 13.16 3.55
CA ARG A 51 5.05 12.18 3.69
C ARG A 51 6.07 12.70 4.71
N GLY A 52 6.31 11.90 5.75
CA GLY A 52 7.29 12.21 6.80
C GLY A 52 6.83 13.19 7.89
N LYS A 53 5.59 13.69 7.85
CA LYS A 53 5.01 14.52 8.93
C LYS A 53 3.60 14.06 9.27
N ILE A 54 3.45 13.53 10.48
CA ILE A 54 2.15 13.12 11.04
C ILE A 54 1.51 14.36 11.68
N PRO A 55 0.20 14.62 11.45
CA PRO A 55 -0.53 15.66 12.16
C PRO A 55 -0.40 15.52 13.69
N GLU A 56 -0.11 16.64 14.38
CA GLU A 56 0.05 16.66 15.86
C GLU A 56 -1.25 16.32 16.60
N PHE A 57 -2.40 16.63 15.99
CA PHE A 57 -3.72 16.33 16.51
C PHE A 57 -4.51 15.44 15.56
N SER A 58 -5.24 14.49 16.12
CA SER A 58 -6.18 13.66 15.37
C SER A 58 -7.40 14.46 14.93
N PHE A 59 -8.07 13.99 13.88
CA PHE A 59 -9.32 14.58 13.40
C PHE A 59 -10.36 14.70 14.52
N ASP A 60 -10.52 13.66 15.35
CA ASP A 60 -11.53 13.65 16.41
C ASP A 60 -11.22 14.64 17.54
N GLU A 61 -9.96 14.91 17.84
CA GLU A 61 -9.58 15.94 18.82
C GLU A 61 -9.93 17.34 18.33
N VAL A 62 -9.59 17.66 17.08
CA VAL A 62 -9.90 18.97 16.48
C VAL A 62 -11.43 19.12 16.32
N LYS A 63 -12.14 18.06 15.92
CA LYS A 63 -13.61 18.02 15.85
C LYS A 63 -14.28 18.25 17.21
N LYS A 64 -13.74 17.67 18.30
CA LYS A 64 -14.23 17.94 19.66
C LYS A 64 -14.07 19.42 20.02
N THR A 65 -12.93 20.03 19.69
CA THR A 65 -12.70 21.46 19.90
C THR A 65 -13.66 22.33 19.07
N LEU A 66 -13.95 21.95 17.82
CA LEU A 66 -14.97 22.61 17.01
C LEU A 66 -16.35 22.56 17.69
N GLY A 67 -16.76 21.38 18.19
CA GLY A 67 -18.03 21.24 18.90
C GLY A 67 -18.13 22.12 20.14
N ILE A 68 -17.04 22.24 20.92
CA ILE A 68 -16.99 23.16 22.08
C ILE A 68 -17.14 24.62 21.62
N LYS A 69 -16.41 25.03 20.57
CA LYS A 69 -16.52 26.39 20.01
C LYS A 69 -17.94 26.70 19.53
N MET A 70 -18.60 25.74 18.87
CA MET A 70 -20.00 25.87 18.45
C MET A 70 -20.93 26.08 19.65
N SER A 71 -20.79 25.31 20.73
CA SER A 71 -21.61 25.45 21.94
C SER A 71 -21.42 26.79 22.67
N THR A 72 -20.27 27.44 22.52
CA THR A 72 -20.01 28.75 23.15
C THR A 72 -20.60 29.94 22.38
N MET A 73 -20.99 29.75 21.12
CA MET A 73 -21.54 30.83 20.31
C MET A 73 -23.05 30.99 20.52
N LYS A 74 -23.51 32.24 20.57
CA LYS A 74 -24.93 32.58 20.64
C LYS A 74 -25.54 32.48 19.25
N MET A 75 -25.98 31.29 18.88
CA MET A 75 -26.64 31.01 17.60
C MET A 75 -27.92 30.21 17.84
N ASP A 76 -29.01 30.65 17.23
CA ASP A 76 -30.33 30.02 17.40
C ASP A 76 -30.31 28.60 16.83
N HIS A 77 -30.87 27.65 17.58
CA HIS A 77 -30.97 26.23 17.18
C HIS A 77 -29.63 25.60 16.72
N ILE A 78 -28.49 26.01 17.30
CA ILE A 78 -27.18 25.47 16.94
C ILE A 78 -27.01 23.98 17.28
N ASP A 79 -27.81 23.46 18.19
CA ASP A 79 -27.77 22.04 18.62
C ASP A 79 -27.95 21.08 17.45
N ASP A 80 -28.76 21.42 16.44
CA ASP A 80 -28.95 20.62 15.23
C ASP A 80 -27.63 20.45 14.45
N MET A 81 -26.85 21.52 14.37
CA MET A 81 -25.53 21.50 13.72
C MET A 81 -24.48 20.82 14.61
N ILE A 82 -24.52 21.01 15.92
CA ILE A 82 -23.64 20.31 16.86
C ILE A 82 -23.86 18.80 16.74
N GLN A 83 -25.12 18.36 16.71
CA GLN A 83 -25.47 16.96 16.50
C GLN A 83 -24.96 16.48 15.14
N SER A 84 -25.17 17.25 14.07
CA SER A 84 -24.71 16.91 12.72
C SER A 84 -23.18 16.70 12.65
N VAL A 85 -22.42 17.58 13.28
CA VAL A 85 -20.94 17.49 13.35
C VAL A 85 -20.50 16.31 14.22
N ARG A 86 -21.21 16.01 15.31
CA ARG A 86 -20.89 14.87 16.19
C ARG A 86 -21.15 13.53 15.49
N THR A 87 -22.28 13.40 14.80
CA THR A 87 -22.68 12.17 14.10
C THR A 87 -22.06 12.03 12.72
N MET A 88 -21.42 13.10 12.19
CA MET A 88 -20.93 13.18 10.80
C MET A 88 -22.05 12.92 9.77
N LYS A 89 -23.28 13.33 10.10
CA LYS A 89 -24.45 13.22 9.23
C LYS A 89 -25.32 14.45 9.40
N LEU A 90 -25.64 15.13 8.30
CA LEU A 90 -26.48 16.32 8.33
C LEU A 90 -27.86 15.98 8.89
N PHE A 91 -28.32 16.76 9.87
CA PHE A 91 -29.65 16.62 10.46
C PHE A 91 -30.74 16.86 9.42
N ASP A 92 -31.69 15.93 9.33
CA ASP A 92 -32.83 16.07 8.41
C ASP A 92 -33.95 16.88 9.07
N ILE A 93 -33.97 18.18 8.78
CA ILE A 93 -35.00 19.09 9.28
C ILE A 93 -36.40 18.82 8.72
N GLN A 94 -36.52 18.07 7.62
CA GLN A 94 -37.85 17.69 7.10
C GLN A 94 -38.50 16.60 7.95
N SER A 95 -37.70 15.76 8.61
CA SER A 95 -38.21 14.71 9.50
C SER A 95 -39.01 15.26 10.69
N VAL A 96 -38.71 16.48 11.14
CA VAL A 96 -39.40 17.16 12.25
C VAL A 96 -40.47 18.14 11.79
N LYS A 97 -40.88 18.07 10.51
CA LYS A 97 -41.92 18.95 9.97
C LYS A 97 -43.27 18.64 10.62
N PRO A 98 -43.95 19.63 11.22
CA PRO A 98 -45.26 19.42 11.82
C PRO A 98 -46.29 18.94 10.79
N ALA A 99 -47.15 18.00 11.20
CA ALA A 99 -48.27 17.48 10.42
C ALA A 99 -49.59 17.79 11.13
N LEU A 100 -50.58 18.28 10.38
CA LEU A 100 -51.91 18.55 10.92
C LEU A 100 -52.70 17.24 10.96
N VAL A 101 -53.16 16.84 12.14
CA VAL A 101 -53.98 15.65 12.35
C VAL A 101 -55.33 16.05 12.92
N LEU A 102 -56.39 15.90 12.14
CA LEU A 102 -57.75 16.24 12.56
C LEU A 102 -58.45 15.03 13.17
N VAL A 103 -59.40 15.27 14.07
CA VAL A 103 -60.32 14.26 14.57
C VAL A 103 -61.32 13.90 13.48
N THR A 104 -61.41 12.63 13.12
CA THR A 104 -62.30 12.11 12.07
C THR A 104 -63.56 11.44 12.59
N ASN A 105 -63.65 11.17 13.90
CA ASN A 105 -64.81 10.54 14.51
C ASN A 105 -65.97 11.55 14.60
N ASP A 106 -67.07 11.28 13.88
CA ASP A 106 -68.25 12.16 13.84
C ASP A 106 -69.10 12.11 15.12
N SER A 107 -68.86 11.11 15.99
CA SER A 107 -69.59 10.97 17.26
C SER A 107 -68.97 11.76 18.43
N ASP A 108 -67.88 12.52 18.21
CA ASP A 108 -67.25 13.35 19.25
C ASP A 108 -67.95 14.72 19.34
N PRO A 109 -68.63 15.05 20.46
CA PRO A 109 -69.37 16.31 20.59
C PRO A 109 -68.47 17.56 20.54
N ASP A 110 -67.18 17.41 20.85
CA ASP A 110 -66.21 18.52 20.88
C ASP A 110 -65.29 18.53 19.65
N LYS A 111 -65.65 17.80 18.59
CA LYS A 111 -64.83 17.63 17.37
C LYS A 111 -64.35 18.97 16.80
N GLU A 112 -65.24 19.96 16.70
CA GLU A 112 -64.93 21.24 16.07
C GLU A 112 -63.94 22.06 16.93
N ILE A 113 -64.18 22.13 18.24
CA ILE A 113 -63.31 22.83 19.20
C ILE A 113 -61.91 22.19 19.20
N LYS A 114 -61.84 20.87 19.30
CA LYS A 114 -60.56 20.13 19.25
C LYS A 114 -59.83 20.33 17.92
N ASN A 115 -60.55 20.39 16.80
CA ASN A 115 -59.95 20.63 15.49
C ASN A 115 -59.46 22.08 15.34
N GLU A 116 -60.15 23.06 15.92
CA GLU A 116 -59.75 24.46 15.92
C GLU A 116 -58.48 24.69 16.77
N GLU A 117 -58.41 24.09 17.97
CA GLU A 117 -57.20 24.08 18.80
C GLU A 117 -56.02 23.44 18.06
N ARG A 118 -56.24 22.28 17.44
CA ARG A 118 -55.19 21.59 16.66
C ARG A 118 -54.71 22.40 15.45
N ARG A 119 -55.61 23.13 14.76
CA ARG A 119 -55.22 24.04 13.68
C ARG A 119 -54.37 25.19 14.21
N THR A 120 -54.74 25.76 15.34
CA THR A 120 -54.02 26.88 15.97
C THR A 120 -52.62 26.44 16.41
N ASN A 121 -52.51 25.30 17.10
CA ASN A 121 -51.23 24.73 17.51
C ASN A 121 -50.35 24.39 16.29
N TYR A 122 -50.94 23.76 15.27
CA TYR A 122 -50.22 23.46 14.03
C TYR A 122 -49.66 24.71 13.33
N LEU A 123 -50.39 25.82 13.33
CA LEU A 123 -49.91 27.08 12.76
C LEU A 123 -48.71 27.65 13.56
N ALA A 124 -48.77 27.58 14.89
CA ALA A 124 -47.66 27.97 15.76
C ALA A 124 -46.43 27.06 15.53
N ASP A 125 -46.60 25.74 15.58
CA ASP A 125 -45.53 24.77 15.33
C ASP A 125 -44.90 24.96 13.95
N ARG A 126 -45.71 25.23 12.92
CA ARG A 126 -45.22 25.46 11.55
C ARG A 126 -44.42 26.76 11.43
N LYS A 127 -44.76 27.79 12.21
CA LYS A 127 -44.00 29.05 12.28
C LYS A 127 -42.64 28.80 12.94
N ASP A 128 -42.62 28.08 14.06
CA ASP A 128 -41.38 27.76 14.79
C ASP A 128 -40.48 26.84 13.96
N TRP A 129 -41.06 25.84 13.28
CA TRP A 129 -40.31 24.99 12.34
C TRP A 129 -39.69 25.79 11.19
N LYS A 130 -40.40 26.77 10.62
CA LYS A 130 -39.82 27.66 9.60
C LYS A 130 -38.67 28.49 10.16
N ALA A 131 -38.80 29.01 11.38
CA ALA A 131 -37.73 29.76 12.04
C ALA A 131 -36.50 28.88 12.27
N ARG A 132 -36.68 27.66 12.80
CA ARG A 132 -35.62 26.66 12.97
C ARG A 132 -34.99 26.27 11.64
N LYS A 133 -35.76 26.14 10.56
CA LYS A 133 -35.24 25.87 9.20
C LYS A 133 -34.33 26.98 8.70
N ASN A 134 -34.76 28.23 8.81
CA ASN A 134 -33.95 29.37 8.40
C ASN A 134 -32.68 29.48 9.26
N ALA A 135 -32.79 29.25 10.57
CA ALA A 135 -31.64 29.21 11.47
C ALA A 135 -30.67 28.10 11.08
N PHE A 136 -31.17 26.89 10.76
CA PHE A 136 -30.35 25.77 10.30
C PHE A 136 -29.55 26.10 9.03
N ASP A 137 -30.19 26.69 8.03
CA ASP A 137 -29.52 27.07 6.78
C ASP A 137 -28.47 28.18 6.98
N ASN A 138 -28.73 29.14 7.88
CA ASN A 138 -27.74 30.14 8.28
C ASN A 138 -26.58 29.52 9.06
N ASN A 139 -26.88 28.59 9.97
CA ASN A 139 -25.89 27.91 10.80
C ASN A 139 -24.92 27.09 9.95
N LYS A 140 -25.36 26.47 8.84
CA LYS A 140 -24.46 25.79 7.89
C LYS A 140 -23.30 26.68 7.43
N ARG A 141 -23.61 27.90 6.98
CA ARG A 141 -22.61 28.88 6.50
C ARG A 141 -21.65 29.32 7.61
N ASN A 142 -22.18 29.54 8.80
CA ASN A 142 -21.37 29.92 9.96
C ASN A 142 -20.43 28.79 10.38
N VAL A 143 -20.92 27.55 10.42
CA VAL A 143 -20.11 26.37 10.75
C VAL A 143 -19.06 26.10 9.69
N TYR A 144 -19.39 26.25 8.39
CA TYR A 144 -18.41 26.23 7.30
C TYR A 144 -17.24 27.20 7.57
N GLY A 145 -17.55 28.47 7.88
CA GLY A 145 -16.54 29.47 8.19
C GLY A 145 -15.68 29.11 9.41
N MET A 146 -16.26 28.47 10.43
CA MET A 146 -15.51 27.98 11.59
C MET A 146 -14.56 26.83 11.23
N ILE A 147 -15.03 25.88 10.42
CA ILE A 147 -14.21 24.74 9.97
C ILE A 147 -13.01 25.24 9.18
N MET A 148 -13.23 26.16 8.22
CA MET A 148 -12.15 26.74 7.42
C MET A 148 -11.12 27.48 8.28
N LYS A 149 -11.56 28.26 9.28
CA LYS A 149 -10.65 28.92 10.25
C LYS A 149 -9.83 27.93 11.09
N MET A 150 -10.34 26.73 11.30
CA MET A 150 -9.64 25.66 12.00
C MET A 150 -8.76 24.79 11.08
N CYS A 151 -8.79 25.04 9.77
CA CYS A 151 -7.85 24.43 8.83
C CYS A 151 -6.53 25.20 8.81
N THR A 152 -5.47 24.51 8.39
CA THR A 152 -4.20 25.14 8.04
C THR A 152 -4.20 25.57 6.59
N ASP A 153 -3.38 26.56 6.22
CA ASP A 153 -3.30 27.07 4.84
C ASP A 153 -3.09 25.92 3.83
N HIS A 154 -2.22 24.96 4.16
CA HIS A 154 -2.00 23.78 3.32
C HIS A 154 -3.23 22.85 3.21
N MET A 155 -4.08 22.77 4.23
CA MET A 155 -5.36 22.05 4.14
C MET A 155 -6.34 22.82 3.24
N VAL A 156 -6.40 24.15 3.39
CA VAL A 156 -7.25 25.03 2.59
C VAL A 156 -6.86 24.92 1.11
N ASP A 157 -5.57 25.03 0.78
CA ASP A 157 -5.06 24.87 -0.59
C ASP A 157 -5.46 23.52 -1.21
N LYS A 158 -5.46 22.44 -0.42
CA LYS A 158 -5.91 21.12 -0.88
C LYS A 158 -7.40 21.07 -1.15
N LEU A 159 -8.20 21.69 -0.28
CA LEU A 159 -9.66 21.75 -0.45
C LEU A 159 -10.03 22.60 -1.66
N GLU A 160 -9.37 23.75 -1.88
CA GLU A 160 -9.63 24.65 -3.01
C GLU A 160 -9.30 24.04 -4.38
N ARG A 161 -8.42 23.02 -4.44
CA ARG A 161 -8.11 22.29 -5.67
C ARG A 161 -9.18 21.28 -6.08
N GLU A 162 -10.13 20.97 -5.21
CA GLU A 162 -11.20 20.02 -5.51
C GLU A 162 -12.26 20.68 -6.39
N ALA A 163 -12.71 19.96 -7.43
CA ALA A 163 -13.66 20.49 -8.40
C ALA A 163 -15.03 20.85 -7.78
N ASP A 164 -15.37 20.24 -6.65
CA ASP A 164 -16.64 20.44 -5.96
C ASP A 164 -16.55 21.43 -4.78
N PHE A 165 -15.43 22.14 -4.63
CA PHE A 165 -15.17 23.06 -3.53
C PHE A 165 -16.22 24.18 -3.42
N GLU A 166 -16.43 24.96 -4.48
CA GLU A 166 -17.34 26.11 -4.46
C GLU A 166 -18.82 25.71 -4.34
N ASN A 167 -19.18 24.53 -4.82
CA ASN A 167 -20.58 24.11 -4.93
C ASN A 167 -21.02 23.21 -3.76
N LYS A 168 -20.36 22.06 -3.59
CA LYS A 168 -20.79 21.02 -2.64
C LYS A 168 -20.24 21.30 -1.25
N LEU A 169 -18.94 21.57 -1.15
CA LEU A 169 -18.25 21.74 0.14
C LEU A 169 -18.64 23.04 0.84
N PHE A 170 -18.97 24.09 0.10
CA PHE A 170 -19.46 25.35 0.66
C PHE A 170 -20.84 25.22 1.33
N ASN A 171 -21.74 24.42 0.73
CA ASN A 171 -23.12 24.30 1.18
C ASN A 171 -23.34 23.22 2.25
N ASP A 172 -22.42 22.25 2.35
CA ASP A 172 -22.50 21.15 3.30
C ASP A 172 -21.25 21.07 4.21
N PRO A 173 -21.33 21.60 5.45
CA PRO A 173 -20.21 21.56 6.39
C PRO A 173 -19.86 20.13 6.87
N VAL A 174 -20.78 19.16 6.77
CA VAL A 174 -20.50 17.76 7.13
C VAL A 174 -19.68 17.09 6.03
N GLU A 175 -20.03 17.31 4.76
CA GLU A 175 -19.24 16.85 3.62
C GLU A 175 -17.83 17.44 3.65
N LEU A 176 -17.70 18.74 3.97
CA LEU A 176 -16.41 19.39 4.18
C LEU A 176 -15.57 18.67 5.25
N LEU A 177 -16.16 18.36 6.41
CA LEU A 177 -15.48 17.61 7.47
C LEU A 177 -15.08 16.19 7.03
N MET A 178 -15.88 15.52 6.20
CA MET A 178 -15.52 14.21 5.64
C MET A 178 -14.32 14.32 4.69
N ARG A 179 -14.26 15.36 3.85
CA ARG A 179 -13.12 15.62 2.97
C ARG A 179 -11.86 15.94 3.76
N ILE A 180 -11.97 16.79 4.78
CA ILE A 180 -10.87 17.09 5.72
C ILE A 180 -10.37 15.80 6.36
N LYS A 181 -11.26 14.94 6.86
CA LYS A 181 -10.88 13.64 7.44
C LYS A 181 -10.09 12.80 6.44
N LYS A 182 -10.52 12.72 5.17
CA LYS A 182 -9.80 12.01 4.10
C LYS A 182 -8.39 12.56 3.91
N PHE A 183 -8.22 13.87 3.83
CA PHE A 183 -6.91 14.50 3.68
C PHE A 183 -6.02 14.34 4.92
N MET A 184 -6.59 14.18 6.12
CA MET A 184 -5.83 13.89 7.34
C MET A 184 -5.40 12.42 7.46
N THR A 185 -6.07 11.49 6.77
CA THR A 185 -5.79 10.04 6.88
C THR A 185 -5.10 9.46 5.66
N THR A 186 -5.21 10.10 4.49
CA THR A 186 -4.68 9.59 3.23
C THR A 186 -3.72 10.60 2.60
N THR A 187 -2.61 10.10 2.06
CA THR A 187 -1.64 10.90 1.28
C THR A 187 -1.87 10.78 -0.23
N VAL A 188 -3.04 10.26 -0.65
CA VAL A 188 -3.28 9.75 -2.01
C VAL A 188 -3.38 10.85 -3.06
N ASP A 189 -3.61 12.11 -2.66
CA ASP A 189 -3.89 13.23 -3.58
C ASP A 189 -2.76 13.62 -4.53
N THR A 190 -1.57 12.99 -4.45
CA THR A 190 -0.43 13.32 -5.31
C THR A 190 0.19 12.13 -6.02
N GLU A 191 -0.32 10.90 -5.85
CA GLU A 191 0.17 9.75 -6.60
C GLU A 191 -0.79 9.51 -7.77
N TRP A 192 -0.39 9.96 -8.96
CA TRP A 192 -1.03 9.56 -10.22
C TRP A 192 -1.32 8.07 -10.17
N GLU A 193 -2.54 7.64 -10.48
CA GLU A 193 -2.97 6.24 -10.28
C GLU A 193 -2.00 5.23 -10.89
N TYR A 194 -1.40 5.61 -12.02
CA TYR A 194 -0.35 4.84 -12.70
C TYR A 194 0.95 4.71 -11.90
N PHE A 195 1.30 5.65 -11.02
CA PHE A 195 2.41 5.49 -10.08
C PHE A 195 2.08 4.46 -8.99
N GLY A 196 0.83 4.43 -8.52
CA GLY A 196 0.34 3.38 -7.62
C GLY A 196 0.42 2.00 -8.27
N LEU A 197 -0.07 1.90 -9.51
CA LEU A 197 0.04 0.68 -10.32
C LEU A 197 1.50 0.28 -10.57
N TRP A 198 2.33 1.21 -11.04
CA TRP A 198 3.75 0.98 -11.32
C TRP A 198 4.52 0.52 -10.08
N LYS A 199 4.24 1.13 -8.91
CA LYS A 199 4.84 0.75 -7.64
C LYS A 199 4.45 -0.66 -7.23
N THR A 200 3.17 -1.01 -7.34
CA THR A 200 2.68 -2.35 -7.01
C THR A 200 3.25 -3.40 -7.96
N MET A 201 3.28 -3.11 -9.26
CA MET A 201 3.92 -3.94 -10.28
C MET A 201 5.42 -4.14 -9.99
N SER A 202 6.15 -3.04 -9.74
CA SER A 202 7.58 -3.08 -9.41
C SER A 202 7.85 -3.89 -8.14
N ASN A 203 6.97 -3.81 -7.14
CA ASN A 203 7.10 -4.60 -5.91
C ASN A 203 6.97 -6.10 -6.17
N LEU A 204 6.06 -6.51 -7.07
CA LEU A 204 5.91 -7.91 -7.46
C LEU A 204 7.12 -8.39 -8.27
N ILE A 205 7.49 -7.66 -9.33
CA ILE A 205 8.61 -8.04 -10.22
C ILE A 205 9.92 -8.16 -9.44
N ASN A 206 10.20 -7.23 -8.52
CA ASN A 206 11.41 -7.25 -7.70
C ASN A 206 11.29 -8.15 -6.44
N CYS A 207 10.24 -8.97 -6.32
CA CYS A 207 10.07 -9.89 -5.20
C CYS A 207 10.93 -11.14 -5.37
N HIS A 208 12.23 -11.03 -5.11
CA HIS A 208 13.15 -12.18 -5.13
C HIS A 208 13.18 -12.95 -3.79
N GLN A 209 13.48 -14.25 -3.89
CA GLN A 209 13.77 -15.09 -2.73
C GLN A 209 15.04 -14.59 -2.03
N LYS A 210 14.99 -14.40 -0.70
CA LYS A 210 16.19 -14.02 0.08
C LYS A 210 17.09 -15.24 0.33
N GLU A 211 18.39 -15.02 0.54
CA GLU A 211 19.41 -16.09 0.66
C GLU A 211 19.05 -17.19 1.69
N LYS A 212 18.52 -16.79 2.85
CA LYS A 212 18.13 -17.68 3.97
C LYS A 212 16.62 -17.87 4.13
N GLU A 213 15.81 -17.44 3.16
CA GLU A 213 14.37 -17.58 3.24
C GLU A 213 13.93 -18.95 2.69
N ASN A 214 13.09 -19.65 3.45
CA ASN A 214 12.50 -20.90 2.99
C ASN A 214 11.43 -20.65 1.91
N ILE A 215 11.14 -21.67 1.11
CA ILE A 215 10.22 -21.57 -0.04
C ILE A 215 8.80 -21.16 0.43
N ALA A 216 8.32 -21.70 1.56
CA ALA A 216 7.00 -21.38 2.09
C ALA A 216 6.82 -19.89 2.46
N SER A 217 7.82 -19.29 3.12
CA SER A 217 7.79 -17.87 3.48
C SER A 217 7.90 -16.98 2.24
N PHE A 218 8.74 -17.39 1.28
CA PHE A 218 8.87 -16.70 0.01
C PHE A 218 7.55 -16.72 -0.78
N ARG A 219 6.91 -17.89 -0.89
CA ARG A 219 5.61 -18.08 -1.54
C ARG A 219 4.56 -17.15 -0.95
N LYS A 220 4.42 -17.14 0.39
CA LYS A 220 3.45 -16.27 1.07
C LYS A 220 3.67 -14.79 0.73
N ARG A 221 4.93 -14.33 0.77
CA ARG A 221 5.29 -12.93 0.47
C ARG A 221 5.05 -12.57 -1.01
N PHE A 222 5.27 -13.52 -1.92
CA PHE A 222 4.99 -13.36 -3.34
C PHE A 222 3.48 -13.30 -3.61
N GLU A 223 2.70 -14.20 -3.01
CA GLU A 223 1.23 -14.24 -3.09
C GLU A 223 0.57 -12.96 -2.59
N GLU A 224 1.05 -12.40 -1.46
CA GLU A 224 0.54 -11.14 -0.94
C GLU A 224 0.74 -9.98 -1.93
N ARG A 225 1.90 -9.93 -2.62
CA ARG A 225 2.19 -8.92 -3.65
C ARG A 225 1.42 -9.15 -4.94
N ALA A 226 1.23 -10.41 -5.33
CA ALA A 226 0.43 -10.80 -6.48
C ALA A 226 -1.02 -10.37 -6.30
N LYS A 227 -1.63 -10.68 -5.16
CA LYS A 227 -3.02 -10.27 -4.83
C LYS A 227 -3.18 -8.76 -4.83
N ALA A 228 -2.20 -8.02 -4.33
CA ALA A 228 -2.21 -6.57 -4.37
C ALA A 228 -2.22 -6.02 -5.81
N LEU A 229 -1.47 -6.65 -6.72
CA LEU A 229 -1.48 -6.28 -8.14
C LEU A 229 -2.78 -6.69 -8.84
N GLN A 230 -3.28 -7.90 -8.58
CA GLN A 230 -4.55 -8.40 -9.13
C GLN A 230 -5.71 -7.47 -8.79
N ALA A 231 -5.76 -6.97 -7.54
CA ALA A 231 -6.78 -6.03 -7.11
C ALA A 231 -6.77 -4.69 -7.90
N LEU A 232 -5.66 -4.32 -8.52
CA LEU A 232 -5.55 -3.10 -9.33
C LEU A 232 -5.82 -3.35 -10.83
N LEU A 233 -5.43 -4.52 -11.36
CA LEU A 233 -5.51 -4.83 -12.78
C LEU A 233 -6.79 -5.59 -13.19
N GLY A 234 -7.46 -6.24 -12.23
CA GLY A 234 -8.56 -7.16 -12.50
C GLY A 234 -8.08 -8.51 -13.02
N ASP A 235 -9.03 -9.39 -13.33
CA ASP A 235 -8.76 -10.77 -13.73
C ASP A 235 -8.48 -10.91 -15.25
N ASP A 236 -8.95 -9.96 -16.06
CA ASP A 236 -8.90 -10.04 -17.53
C ASP A 236 -7.57 -9.53 -18.13
N PHE A 237 -6.62 -9.09 -17.29
CA PHE A 237 -5.38 -8.45 -17.73
C PHE A 237 -4.53 -9.30 -18.68
N LEU A 238 -4.59 -10.64 -18.53
CA LEU A 238 -3.80 -11.58 -19.32
C LEU A 238 -4.56 -12.19 -20.49
N ASP A 239 -5.86 -11.91 -20.65
CA ASP A 239 -6.71 -12.58 -21.64
C ASP A 239 -6.16 -12.51 -23.06
N LYS A 240 -5.75 -11.31 -23.49
CA LYS A 240 -5.17 -11.09 -24.83
C LYS A 240 -3.84 -11.82 -25.02
N PHE A 241 -3.00 -11.83 -23.99
CA PHE A 241 -1.74 -12.58 -24.03
C PHE A 241 -2.00 -14.08 -24.13
N THR A 242 -3.03 -14.57 -23.42
CA THR A 242 -3.43 -15.97 -23.46
C THR A 242 -4.01 -16.36 -24.82
N GLU A 243 -4.78 -15.49 -25.48
CA GLU A 243 -5.28 -15.71 -26.85
C GLU A 243 -4.15 -15.86 -27.87
N GLU A 244 -3.03 -15.16 -27.69
CA GLU A 244 -1.85 -15.24 -28.57
C GLU A 244 -0.92 -16.42 -28.24
N SER A 245 -1.23 -17.22 -27.22
CA SER A 245 -0.36 -18.32 -26.77
C SER A 245 -0.52 -19.58 -27.62
N GLN A 246 0.58 -20.32 -27.80
CA GLN A 246 0.58 -21.60 -28.53
C GLN A 246 -0.38 -22.64 -27.94
N GLU A 247 -0.56 -22.63 -26.62
CA GLU A 247 -1.47 -23.56 -25.94
C GLU A 247 -2.92 -23.27 -26.34
N TYR A 248 -3.32 -22.01 -26.45
CA TYR A 248 -4.68 -21.58 -26.78
C TYR A 248 -5.10 -22.01 -28.20
N ASP A 249 -4.19 -21.92 -29.18
CA ASP A 249 -4.43 -22.37 -30.56
C ASP A 249 -4.70 -23.88 -30.66
N LEU A 250 -4.09 -24.66 -29.76
CA LEU A 250 -4.25 -26.11 -29.71
C LEU A 250 -5.54 -26.55 -29.00
N LEU A 251 -6.26 -25.64 -28.33
CA LEU A 251 -7.52 -25.94 -27.68
C LEU A 251 -8.65 -26.01 -28.71
N GLY A 252 -9.35 -27.15 -28.72
CA GLY A 252 -10.39 -27.45 -29.71
C GLY A 252 -11.79 -26.96 -29.32
N SER A 253 -12.01 -26.60 -28.05
CA SER A 253 -13.33 -26.17 -27.56
C SER A 253 -13.31 -24.79 -26.90
N ASP A 254 -14.42 -24.05 -27.06
CA ASP A 254 -14.60 -22.74 -26.42
C ASP A 254 -14.60 -22.83 -24.89
N ALA A 255 -15.06 -23.95 -24.33
CA ALA A 255 -15.03 -24.20 -22.90
C ALA A 255 -13.60 -24.31 -22.36
N GLU A 256 -12.73 -25.05 -23.04
CA GLU A 256 -11.31 -25.16 -22.68
C GLU A 256 -10.58 -23.81 -22.82
N ARG A 257 -10.89 -23.05 -23.87
CA ARG A 257 -10.33 -21.71 -24.09
C ARG A 257 -10.71 -20.72 -22.98
N SER A 258 -11.98 -20.76 -22.54
CA SER A 258 -12.44 -19.94 -21.42
C SER A 258 -11.77 -20.33 -20.10
N GLN A 259 -11.60 -21.64 -19.86
CA GLN A 259 -10.89 -22.14 -18.69
C GLN A 259 -9.41 -21.72 -18.70
N HIS A 260 -8.75 -21.79 -19.87
CA HIS A 260 -7.36 -21.40 -20.02
C HIS A 260 -7.12 -19.92 -19.70
N LYS A 261 -8.07 -19.03 -20.05
CA LYS A 261 -8.05 -17.62 -19.65
C LYS A 261 -8.15 -17.42 -18.14
N LYS A 262 -9.06 -18.13 -17.48
CA LYS A 262 -9.21 -18.06 -16.00
C LYS A 262 -7.95 -18.54 -15.27
N GLU A 263 -7.26 -19.53 -15.82
CA GLU A 263 -6.01 -20.06 -15.26
C GLU A 263 -4.77 -19.21 -15.59
N SER A 264 -4.89 -18.24 -16.51
CA SER A 264 -3.75 -17.45 -17.02
C SER A 264 -3.00 -16.74 -15.90
N TRP A 265 -3.72 -16.15 -14.96
CA TRP A 265 -3.16 -15.45 -13.80
C TRP A 265 -2.32 -16.38 -12.94
N GLU A 266 -2.86 -17.56 -12.63
CA GLU A 266 -2.19 -18.52 -11.77
C GLU A 266 -0.93 -19.07 -12.44
N ARG A 267 -1.00 -19.35 -13.74
CA ARG A 267 0.15 -19.77 -14.56
C ARG A 267 1.23 -18.71 -14.62
N PHE A 268 0.85 -17.45 -14.83
CA PHE A 268 1.79 -16.32 -14.85
C PHE A 268 2.46 -16.14 -13.49
N MET A 269 1.72 -16.25 -12.39
CA MET A 269 2.27 -16.17 -11.03
C MET A 269 3.20 -17.36 -10.71
N ALA A 270 2.84 -18.59 -11.11
CA ALA A 270 3.66 -19.78 -10.90
C ALA A 270 5.01 -19.67 -11.60
N ASN A 271 5.02 -19.20 -12.86
CA ASN A 271 6.24 -19.00 -13.64
C ASN A 271 7.05 -17.78 -13.16
N GLY A 272 6.39 -16.69 -12.77
CA GLY A 272 7.03 -15.54 -12.13
C GLY A 272 7.70 -15.91 -10.80
N PHE A 273 7.05 -16.78 -10.01
CA PHE A 273 7.60 -17.30 -8.76
C PHE A 273 8.86 -18.16 -9.00
N LEU A 274 8.85 -19.05 -10.00
CA LEU A 274 10.04 -19.79 -10.42
C LEU A 274 11.16 -18.85 -10.87
N TYR A 275 10.84 -17.85 -11.68
CA TYR A 275 11.81 -16.89 -12.21
C TYR A 275 12.48 -16.06 -11.08
N ASN A 276 11.68 -15.64 -10.10
CA ASN A 276 12.13 -14.83 -8.96
C ASN A 276 12.72 -15.63 -7.79
N SER A 277 12.57 -16.96 -7.81
CA SER A 277 13.31 -17.84 -6.92
C SER A 277 14.81 -17.67 -7.14
N ASP A 278 15.65 -18.14 -6.19
CA ASP A 278 17.12 -18.09 -6.32
C ASP A 278 17.61 -19.08 -7.40
N SER A 279 17.19 -18.82 -8.64
CA SER A 279 17.31 -19.67 -9.81
C SER A 279 18.78 -19.93 -10.10
N ARG A 280 19.61 -18.88 -10.15
CA ARG A 280 21.04 -19.01 -10.49
C ARG A 280 21.87 -19.82 -9.50
N ALA A 281 21.54 -19.80 -8.21
CA ALA A 281 22.34 -20.51 -7.21
C ALA A 281 21.75 -21.86 -6.81
N LYS A 282 20.43 -22.00 -6.70
CA LYS A 282 19.78 -23.18 -6.09
C LYS A 282 19.00 -24.04 -7.07
N TYR A 283 18.41 -23.50 -8.13
CA TYR A 283 17.41 -24.21 -8.95
C TYR A 283 17.67 -24.20 -10.45
N GLN A 284 18.85 -23.74 -10.88
CA GLN A 284 19.14 -23.51 -12.30
C GLN A 284 19.05 -24.82 -13.11
N SER A 285 19.60 -25.93 -12.59
CA SER A 285 19.53 -27.23 -13.28
C SER A 285 18.09 -27.71 -13.48
N ARG A 286 17.17 -27.41 -12.55
CA ARG A 286 15.75 -27.74 -12.69
C ARG A 286 15.09 -26.91 -13.79
N ILE A 287 15.38 -25.61 -13.84
CA ILE A 287 14.88 -24.70 -14.88
C ILE A 287 15.46 -25.09 -16.26
N ASP A 288 16.76 -25.41 -16.32
CA ASP A 288 17.43 -25.87 -17.53
C ASP A 288 16.77 -27.16 -18.05
N GLY A 289 16.42 -28.10 -17.16
CA GLY A 289 15.71 -29.34 -17.50
C GLY A 289 14.30 -29.11 -18.06
N MET A 290 13.49 -28.25 -17.43
CA MET A 290 12.16 -27.89 -17.96
C MET A 290 12.26 -27.16 -19.30
N THR A 291 13.26 -26.29 -19.46
CA THR A 291 13.52 -25.58 -20.72
C THR A 291 13.93 -26.57 -21.82
N ALA A 292 14.80 -27.53 -21.53
CA ALA A 292 15.20 -28.56 -22.48
C ALA A 292 14.05 -29.49 -22.88
N GLN A 293 13.11 -29.76 -21.97
CA GLN A 293 11.89 -30.49 -22.31
C GLN A 293 10.99 -29.65 -23.22
N TYR A 294 10.79 -28.37 -22.91
CA TYR A 294 9.94 -27.48 -23.70
C TYR A 294 10.41 -27.31 -25.16
N THR A 295 11.71 -27.47 -25.44
CA THR A 295 12.22 -27.40 -26.82
C THR A 295 11.97 -28.67 -27.65
N LEU A 296 11.47 -29.76 -27.05
CA LEU A 296 11.17 -31.03 -27.73
C LEU A 296 9.86 -30.96 -28.53
N LYS A 297 9.85 -30.19 -29.63
CA LYS A 297 8.68 -29.95 -30.50
C LYS A 297 8.11 -31.19 -31.21
N HIS A 298 8.76 -32.35 -31.08
CA HIS A 298 8.28 -33.61 -31.66
C HIS A 298 7.28 -34.35 -30.76
N LEU A 299 7.12 -33.90 -29.51
CA LEU A 299 6.12 -34.40 -28.57
C LEU A 299 4.89 -33.50 -28.58
N ASP A 300 3.75 -33.99 -28.07
CA ASP A 300 2.57 -33.14 -27.88
C ASP A 300 2.87 -32.02 -26.87
N PHE A 301 2.22 -30.86 -27.05
CA PHE A 301 2.43 -29.68 -26.20
C PHE A 301 2.28 -29.99 -24.70
N LYS A 302 1.25 -30.77 -24.36
CA LYS A 302 0.98 -31.20 -22.97
C LYS A 302 2.08 -32.11 -22.39
N GLN A 303 2.85 -32.78 -23.23
CA GLN A 303 3.91 -33.70 -22.80
C GLN A 303 5.25 -33.00 -22.61
N HIS A 304 5.54 -31.97 -23.42
CA HIS A 304 6.82 -31.26 -23.38
C HIS A 304 6.77 -29.98 -22.52
N CYS A 305 5.60 -29.42 -22.25
CA CYS A 305 5.44 -28.28 -21.34
C CYS A 305 5.34 -28.75 -19.88
N THR A 306 6.48 -28.83 -19.20
CA THR A 306 6.57 -29.31 -17.80
C THR A 306 6.66 -28.20 -16.77
N PHE A 307 6.40 -26.96 -17.18
CA PHE A 307 6.34 -25.80 -16.29
C PHE A 307 5.09 -25.86 -15.40
N PRO A 308 5.19 -25.46 -14.12
CA PRO A 308 4.07 -25.48 -13.21
C PRO A 308 3.00 -24.46 -13.62
N THR A 309 1.74 -24.86 -13.45
CA THR A 309 0.57 -24.04 -13.73
C THR A 309 0.00 -23.35 -12.50
N THR A 310 0.33 -23.84 -11.30
CA THR A 310 -0.13 -23.28 -10.03
C THR A 310 1.06 -22.90 -9.15
N LEU A 311 0.86 -21.92 -8.26
CA LEU A 311 1.88 -21.49 -7.30
C LEU A 311 2.28 -22.62 -6.34
N GLU A 312 1.34 -23.49 -6.00
CA GLU A 312 1.59 -24.68 -5.18
C GLU A 312 2.48 -25.68 -5.91
N ASN A 313 2.16 -26.02 -7.16
CA ASN A 313 3.00 -26.89 -7.99
C ASN A 313 4.41 -26.31 -8.18
N ALA A 314 4.52 -24.99 -8.34
CA ALA A 314 5.82 -24.33 -8.44
C ALA A 314 6.63 -24.45 -7.14
N ALA A 315 6.00 -24.26 -5.98
CA ALA A 315 6.66 -24.43 -4.69
C ALA A 315 7.09 -25.89 -4.46
N ASP A 316 6.25 -26.85 -4.82
CA ASP A 316 6.56 -28.28 -4.69
C ASP A 316 7.71 -28.73 -5.59
N VAL A 317 7.73 -28.26 -6.84
CA VAL A 317 8.86 -28.49 -7.77
C VAL A 317 10.17 -27.98 -7.18
N LEU A 318 10.16 -26.81 -6.53
CA LEU A 318 11.36 -26.26 -5.89
C LEU A 318 11.73 -27.00 -4.60
N ASN A 319 10.74 -27.43 -3.80
CA ASN A 319 10.97 -28.17 -2.55
C ASN A 319 11.56 -29.57 -2.80
N GLN A 320 11.14 -30.24 -3.88
CA GLN A 320 11.61 -31.57 -4.25
C GLN A 320 12.98 -31.55 -4.93
N HIS A 321 13.38 -30.40 -5.52
CA HIS A 321 14.67 -30.27 -6.19
C HIS A 321 15.81 -30.10 -5.19
N LYS A 322 16.86 -30.92 -5.34
CA LYS A 322 18.08 -30.76 -4.56
C LYS A 322 18.82 -29.51 -5.00
N HIS A 323 19.12 -28.61 -4.06
CA HIS A 323 19.83 -27.37 -4.38
C HIS A 323 21.12 -27.59 -5.18
N ASP A 324 21.25 -26.81 -6.26
CA ASP A 324 22.45 -26.74 -7.07
C ASP A 324 23.63 -26.26 -6.22
N ASN A 325 24.78 -26.94 -6.30
CA ASN A 325 26.01 -26.55 -5.59
C ASN A 325 26.95 -25.70 -6.48
N ARG A 326 26.42 -24.80 -7.34
CA ARG A 326 27.23 -24.06 -8.33
C ARG A 326 28.31 -23.17 -7.71
N LYS A 327 28.16 -22.72 -6.45
CA LYS A 327 29.21 -21.94 -5.75
C LYS A 327 30.49 -22.73 -5.43
N LYS A 328 30.48 -24.08 -5.43
CA LYS A 328 31.68 -24.88 -5.09
C LYS A 328 32.66 -25.11 -6.24
N ASN A 329 32.25 -24.96 -7.50
CA ASN A 329 33.08 -25.34 -8.64
C ASN A 329 33.95 -24.21 -9.22
N LEU A 330 33.80 -22.96 -8.75
CA LEU A 330 34.64 -21.85 -9.21
C LEU A 330 36.02 -21.81 -8.52
N ASN A 331 36.21 -22.52 -7.39
CA ASN A 331 37.50 -22.60 -6.68
C ASN A 331 38.19 -23.97 -6.79
N GLY A 332 37.70 -24.88 -7.66
CA GLY A 332 38.21 -26.24 -7.80
C GLY A 332 39.27 -26.43 -8.90
N GLY A 333 40.02 -25.39 -9.25
CA GLY A 333 41.04 -25.45 -10.31
C GLY A 333 42.44 -25.78 -9.79
N ASN A 334 42.64 -26.95 -9.18
CA ASN A 334 43.87 -27.76 -9.34
C ASN A 334 43.80 -29.01 -8.43
N SER A 335 43.54 -30.18 -9.01
CA SER A 335 44.11 -31.41 -8.48
C SER A 335 44.38 -32.34 -9.65
N ASN A 336 45.65 -32.37 -10.05
CA ASN A 336 46.19 -33.31 -11.00
C ASN A 336 45.81 -34.74 -10.59
N GLY A 337 45.17 -35.46 -11.52
CA GLY A 337 44.97 -36.89 -11.42
C GLY A 337 46.33 -37.60 -11.39
N GLN A 338 46.71 -38.11 -10.23
CA GLN A 338 47.62 -39.25 -10.15
C GLN A 338 46.79 -40.48 -9.83
N GLY A 339 46.64 -41.34 -10.84
CA GLY A 339 46.09 -42.68 -10.67
C GLY A 339 46.94 -43.46 -9.67
N LYS A 340 46.27 -44.03 -8.66
CA LYS A 340 46.82 -45.14 -7.88
C LYS A 340 46.08 -46.40 -8.27
N GLN A 341 46.76 -47.24 -9.06
CA GLN A 341 46.46 -48.65 -9.19
C GLN A 341 46.54 -49.30 -7.80
N ASN A 342 45.43 -49.82 -7.30
CA ASN A 342 45.43 -50.73 -6.16
C ASN A 342 45.84 -52.12 -6.66
N LYS A 343 47.06 -52.54 -6.31
CA LYS A 343 47.46 -53.96 -6.32
C LYS A 343 46.66 -54.69 -5.23
N SER A 344 45.86 -55.67 -5.62
CA SER A 344 45.28 -56.65 -4.70
C SER A 344 46.36 -57.63 -4.26
N ASN A 345 46.70 -57.65 -2.97
CA ASN A 345 47.33 -58.81 -2.36
C ASN A 345 46.22 -59.69 -1.77
N ASN A 346 45.94 -60.80 -2.45
CA ASN A 346 45.20 -61.92 -1.89
C ASN A 346 46.16 -62.69 -0.97
N ASN A 347 45.78 -62.84 0.29
CA ASN A 347 46.17 -64.01 1.09
C ASN A 347 44.92 -64.47 1.86
N GLN A 348 44.27 -65.48 1.30
CA GLN A 348 43.27 -66.29 1.98
C GLN A 348 44.01 -67.36 2.77
N ASN A 349 43.74 -67.44 4.08
CA ASN A 349 43.99 -68.62 4.88
C ASN A 349 42.73 -68.87 5.71
N ASP A 350 41.96 -69.89 5.35
CA ASP A 350 41.76 -71.07 6.21
C ASP A 350 40.54 -71.90 5.77
N GLY A 351 40.76 -73.22 5.75
CA GLY A 351 39.76 -74.18 6.23
C GLY A 351 39.08 -75.07 5.20
N ALA A 352 39.83 -76.01 4.61
CA ALA A 352 39.23 -77.22 4.04
C ALA A 352 38.79 -78.16 5.18
N GLN A 353 37.53 -78.60 5.14
CA GLN A 353 37.00 -79.68 5.95
C GLN A 353 37.60 -81.02 5.50
N ARG A 354 38.29 -81.73 6.41
CA ARG A 354 38.01 -83.11 6.87
C ARG A 354 39.20 -83.69 7.63
#